data_AF-A0A1E5SJK6-F1
#
_entry.id   AF-A0A1E5SJK6-F1
#
_cell.length_a   1.000
_cell.length_b   1.000
_cell.length_c   1.000
_cell.angle_alpha   90.00
_cell.angle_beta   90.00
_cell.angle_gamma   90.00
#
_symmetry.space_group_name_H-M   'P 1'
#
loop_
_entity.id
_entity.type
_entity.pdbx_description
1 polymer ?
#
loop_
_entity_poly.entity_id
_entity_poly.type
_entity_poly.pdbx_seq_one_letter_code
_entity_poly.pdbx_strand_id
1 'polypeptide(L)'
;MLETGVPNRKLLCSGEHGLWQTTDTTGFPNVDDLTVAVQQIEGQVHHGGAKSIASVAIHPNDPNTIFTLQFRQNHRGYLRKTTDGGVTWNNFAFAFDGDYSGTNESLDHIFQYNLLINPKKPERMYFCTMANPIAEVNSAFRITTLPEDLGVKRSFDGGLTWQTSNSGMPADMSVRRITFNPKKPWQMYPALNESKNGAPGGLYFSDNSGQFWNKVIIPSEIKAVNNVFVDKATEDIFISCGRFTSGNVNEGGVWKNSDAGVTWIKIFDMPYVWQSETSPLNPNLITVNVALQNAKNNNSVTLFNPSAYVSFDVAVLG
;
A
#
# COMPACT_ATOMS: atom_id res chain seq x y z
N MET A 1 -7.16 -9.39 3.60
CA MET A 1 -8.33 -8.50 3.76
C MET A 1 -8.36 -8.00 5.19
N LEU A 2 -8.44 -6.67 5.37
CA LEU A 2 -8.52 -6.05 6.69
C LEU A 2 -9.74 -6.61 7.42
N GLU A 3 -9.53 -7.27 8.56
CA GLU A 3 -10.63 -7.56 9.47
C GLU A 3 -11.27 -6.21 9.84
N THR A 4 -12.49 -5.99 9.37
CA THR A 4 -13.15 -4.69 9.55
C THR A 4 -13.74 -4.54 10.95
N GLY A 5 -13.56 -5.51 11.85
CA GLY A 5 -14.22 -5.59 13.15
C GLY A 5 -15.72 -5.90 13.09
N VAL A 6 -16.31 -5.97 11.89
CA VAL A 6 -17.71 -6.38 11.67
C VAL A 6 -17.71 -7.69 10.88
N PRO A 7 -18.36 -8.76 11.38
CA PRO A 7 -18.46 -10.03 10.67
C PRO A 7 -18.94 -9.85 9.23
N ASN A 8 -18.29 -10.55 8.29
CA ASN A 8 -18.59 -10.55 6.85
C ASN A 8 -18.44 -9.22 6.11
N ARG A 9 -18.18 -8.09 6.79
CA ARG A 9 -17.97 -6.81 6.12
C ARG A 9 -16.58 -6.77 5.48
N LYS A 10 -16.55 -6.52 4.17
CA LYS A 10 -15.33 -6.20 3.40
C LYS A 10 -15.45 -4.78 2.88
N LEU A 11 -14.34 -4.05 2.91
CA LEU A 11 -14.22 -2.76 2.23
C LEU A 11 -13.50 -2.93 0.90
N LEU A 12 -14.00 -2.30 -0.15
CA LEU A 12 -13.43 -2.33 -1.49
C LEU A 12 -13.17 -0.90 -1.94
N CYS A 13 -11.90 -0.53 -2.09
CA CYS A 13 -11.50 0.76 -2.64
C CYS A 13 -11.53 0.69 -4.17
N SER A 14 -12.08 1.74 -4.79
CA SER A 14 -11.98 1.97 -6.22
C SER A 14 -11.17 3.25 -6.47
N GLY A 15 -10.25 3.19 -7.42
CA GLY A 15 -9.41 4.33 -7.79
C GLY A 15 -10.17 5.50 -8.42
N GLU A 16 -11.43 5.29 -8.85
CA GLU A 16 -12.25 6.34 -9.47
C GLU A 16 -13.64 6.49 -8.85
N HIS A 17 -14.11 5.47 -8.12
CA HIS A 17 -15.49 5.40 -7.64
C HIS A 17 -15.56 5.24 -6.11
N GLY A 18 -14.63 5.83 -5.36
CA GLY A 18 -14.72 5.92 -3.90
C GLY A 18 -14.62 4.59 -3.15
N LEU A 19 -15.35 4.46 -2.05
CA LEU A 19 -15.28 3.32 -1.12
C LEU A 19 -16.59 2.55 -1.11
N TRP A 20 -16.49 1.23 -1.21
CA TRP A 20 -17.61 0.31 -1.19
C TRP A 20 -17.49 -0.62 0.01
N GLN A 21 -18.63 -1.11 0.49
CA GLN A 21 -18.68 -2.21 1.44
C GLN A 21 -19.61 -3.31 0.97
N THR A 22 -19.34 -4.54 1.38
CA THR A 22 -20.31 -5.64 1.24
C THR A 22 -21.61 -5.31 1.97
N THR A 23 -22.74 -5.71 1.37
CA THR A 23 -24.07 -5.53 1.94
C THR A 23 -24.89 -6.81 1.74
N ASP A 24 -26.05 -6.91 2.40
CA ASP A 24 -26.91 -8.08 2.23
C ASP A 24 -27.62 -8.06 0.86
N THR A 25 -28.11 -9.23 0.46
CA THR A 25 -28.78 -9.46 -0.81
C THR A 25 -30.31 -9.39 -0.68
N THR A 26 -30.83 -8.87 0.44
CA THR A 26 -32.27 -8.87 0.73
C THR A 26 -33.01 -8.06 -0.33
N GLY A 27 -34.02 -8.68 -0.95
CA GLY A 27 -34.86 -8.03 -1.96
C GLY A 27 -34.32 -8.05 -3.39
N PHE A 28 -33.15 -8.67 -3.65
CA PHE A 28 -32.67 -8.88 -5.01
C PHE A 28 -33.10 -10.25 -5.56
N PRO A 29 -33.82 -10.32 -6.69
CA PRO A 29 -34.16 -11.59 -7.32
C PRO A 29 -32.90 -12.23 -7.94
N ASN A 30 -32.83 -13.57 -7.95
CA ASN A 30 -31.76 -14.37 -8.57
C ASN A 30 -30.37 -14.29 -7.90
N VAL A 31 -30.33 -14.12 -6.58
CA VAL A 31 -29.09 -14.25 -5.82
C VAL A 31 -28.76 -15.72 -5.54
N ASP A 32 -27.51 -16.09 -5.77
CA ASP A 32 -26.96 -17.42 -5.47
C ASP A 32 -25.89 -17.34 -4.38
N ASP A 33 -25.34 -18.50 -3.98
CA ASP A 33 -24.33 -18.61 -2.93
C ASP A 33 -22.99 -17.93 -3.29
N LEU A 34 -22.78 -17.58 -4.56
CA LEU A 34 -21.58 -16.89 -5.04
C LEU A 34 -21.77 -15.38 -5.13
N THR A 35 -23.00 -14.89 -4.95
CA THR A 35 -23.33 -13.48 -5.10
C THR A 35 -22.79 -12.66 -3.93
N VAL A 36 -21.98 -11.65 -4.24
CA VAL A 36 -21.49 -10.66 -3.28
C VAL A 36 -22.05 -9.30 -3.64
N ALA A 37 -23.10 -8.88 -2.93
CA ALA A 37 -23.64 -7.53 -3.07
C ALA A 37 -22.73 -6.51 -2.37
N VAL A 38 -22.60 -5.32 -2.98
CA VAL A 38 -21.84 -4.20 -2.43
C VAL A 38 -22.63 -2.91 -2.56
N GLN A 39 -22.44 -2.00 -1.62
CA GLN A 39 -22.98 -0.65 -1.66
C GLN A 39 -21.85 0.37 -1.50
N GLN A 40 -21.98 1.50 -2.16
CA GLN A 40 -21.03 2.60 -2.01
C GLN A 40 -21.31 3.34 -0.69
N ILE A 41 -20.26 3.65 0.06
CA ILE A 41 -20.31 4.38 1.33
C ILE A 41 -19.50 5.67 1.32
N GLU A 42 -18.67 5.89 0.30
CA GLU A 42 -18.03 7.18 -0.01
C GLU A 42 -17.84 7.28 -1.53
N GLY A 43 -17.83 8.51 -2.05
CA GLY A 43 -17.80 8.79 -3.47
C GLY A 43 -19.12 9.39 -3.93
N GLN A 44 -19.67 8.87 -5.02
CA GLN A 44 -20.80 9.46 -5.73
C GLN A 44 -22.12 9.44 -4.96
N VAL A 45 -22.28 8.57 -3.96
CA VAL A 45 -23.41 8.60 -3.02
C VAL A 45 -23.47 9.88 -2.18
N HIS A 46 -22.35 10.60 -2.06
CA HIS A 46 -22.28 11.90 -1.41
C HIS A 46 -22.00 12.98 -2.46
N HIS A 47 -22.78 14.07 -2.48
CA HIS A 47 -22.50 15.16 -3.41
C HIS A 47 -21.12 15.76 -3.11
N GLY A 48 -20.20 15.66 -4.08
CA GLY A 48 -18.83 16.11 -3.92
C GLY A 48 -17.89 15.14 -3.19
N GLY A 49 -18.33 13.91 -2.87
CA GLY A 49 -17.54 12.91 -2.13
C GLY A 49 -16.23 12.47 -2.81
N ALA A 50 -15.43 11.71 -2.05
CA ALA A 50 -14.08 11.29 -2.45
C ALA A 50 -14.10 10.16 -3.51
N LYS A 51 -13.48 10.41 -4.66
CA LYS A 51 -13.51 9.50 -5.82
C LYS A 51 -12.23 8.67 -5.98
N SER A 52 -11.07 9.29 -5.76
CA SER A 52 -9.76 8.66 -5.99
C SER A 52 -9.11 8.14 -4.72
N ILE A 53 -9.81 7.25 -4.02
CA ILE A 53 -9.33 6.69 -2.75
C ILE A 53 -8.18 5.71 -3.04
N ALA A 54 -6.99 6.05 -2.55
CA ALA A 54 -5.77 5.25 -2.67
C ALA A 54 -5.58 4.26 -1.52
N SER A 55 -6.09 4.59 -0.33
CA SER A 55 -5.91 3.78 0.85
C SER A 55 -7.08 3.93 1.81
N VAL A 56 -7.41 2.84 2.49
CA VAL A 56 -8.39 2.80 3.58
C VAL A 56 -7.75 2.16 4.81
N ALA A 57 -8.06 2.68 5.99
CA ALA A 57 -7.71 2.06 7.26
C ALA A 57 -8.91 2.16 8.21
N ILE A 58 -9.06 1.16 9.07
CA ILE A 58 -10.15 1.07 10.04
C ILE A 58 -9.54 1.13 11.43
N HIS A 59 -10.14 1.90 12.33
CA HIS A 59 -9.66 1.99 13.69
C HIS A 59 -9.74 0.61 14.38
N PRO A 60 -8.67 0.12 15.01
CA PRO A 60 -8.60 -1.27 15.49
C PRO A 60 -9.60 -1.60 16.60
N ASN A 61 -10.07 -0.58 17.33
CA ASN A 61 -11.02 -0.74 18.45
C ASN A 61 -12.41 -0.12 18.15
N ASP A 62 -12.61 0.42 16.95
CA ASP A 62 -13.90 1.00 16.56
C ASP A 62 -14.14 0.77 15.06
N PRO A 63 -14.94 -0.25 14.70
CA PRO A 63 -15.22 -0.56 13.31
C PRO A 63 -15.96 0.54 12.55
N ASN A 64 -16.60 1.50 13.23
CA ASN A 64 -17.30 2.60 12.56
C ASN A 64 -16.39 3.80 12.28
N THR A 65 -15.20 3.83 12.89
CA THR A 65 -14.17 4.81 12.56
C THR A 65 -13.32 4.31 11.40
N ILE A 66 -13.51 4.92 10.23
CA ILE A 66 -12.80 4.59 8.99
C ILE A 66 -12.09 5.83 8.48
N PHE A 67 -10.86 5.64 8.02
CA PHE A 67 -10.03 6.69 7.43
C PHE A 67 -9.72 6.37 5.97
N THR A 68 -9.70 7.40 5.13
CA THR A 68 -9.33 7.25 3.72
C THR A 68 -8.36 8.32 3.29
N LEU A 69 -7.44 7.94 2.39
CA LEU A 69 -6.54 8.85 1.69
C LEU A 69 -6.88 8.86 0.20
N GLN A 70 -6.89 10.05 -0.41
CA GLN A 70 -7.20 10.25 -1.81
C GLN A 70 -6.01 10.86 -2.54
N PHE A 71 -5.71 10.35 -3.74
CA PHE A 71 -4.52 10.79 -4.47
C PHE A 71 -4.78 11.88 -5.52
N ARG A 72 -6.03 12.05 -5.97
CA ARG A 72 -6.47 13.12 -6.88
C ARG A 72 -7.93 13.52 -6.63
N GLN A 73 -8.40 14.54 -7.33
CA GLN A 73 -9.76 15.10 -7.28
C GLN A 73 -10.11 15.70 -5.90
N ASN A 74 -11.41 15.95 -5.68
CA ASN A 74 -11.95 16.42 -4.42
C ASN A 74 -11.33 15.68 -3.23
N HIS A 75 -10.93 16.46 -2.23
CA HIS A 75 -10.37 16.02 -0.96
C HIS A 75 -8.96 15.40 -1.03
N ARG A 76 -8.27 15.47 -2.18
CA ARG A 76 -6.84 15.12 -2.27
C ARG A 76 -6.02 15.82 -1.18
N GLY A 77 -5.08 15.08 -0.58
CA GLY A 77 -4.19 15.59 0.47
C GLY A 77 -4.80 15.57 1.88
N TYR A 78 -6.12 15.41 1.99
CA TYR A 78 -6.77 15.22 3.27
C TYR A 78 -6.71 13.76 3.72
N LEU A 79 -6.54 13.56 5.02
CA LEU A 79 -7.05 12.40 5.73
C LEU A 79 -8.55 12.62 5.94
N ARG A 80 -9.38 11.84 5.25
CA ARG A 80 -10.83 11.83 5.47
C ARG A 80 -11.20 10.83 6.54
N LYS A 81 -12.25 11.13 7.31
CA LYS A 81 -12.72 10.33 8.43
C LYS A 81 -14.25 10.23 8.45
N THR A 82 -14.74 9.04 8.76
CA THR A 82 -16.10 8.79 9.28
C THR A 82 -15.97 8.18 10.68
N THR A 83 -17.00 8.34 11.51
CA THR A 83 -17.16 7.67 12.81
C THR A 83 -18.51 6.94 12.91
N ASP A 84 -19.26 6.87 11.82
CA ASP A 84 -20.61 6.28 11.74
C ASP A 84 -20.69 5.18 10.66
N GLY A 85 -19.55 4.58 10.31
CA GLY A 85 -19.50 3.49 9.34
C GLY A 85 -19.67 3.94 7.89
N GLY A 86 -19.48 5.22 7.60
CA GLY A 86 -19.52 5.79 6.26
C GLY A 86 -20.84 6.46 5.89
N VAL A 87 -21.72 6.72 6.85
CA VAL A 87 -22.93 7.51 6.62
C VAL A 87 -22.57 8.98 6.39
N THR A 88 -21.65 9.53 7.19
CA THR A 88 -21.10 10.88 7.02
C THR A 88 -19.58 10.89 7.01
N TRP A 89 -19.00 11.84 6.28
CA TRP A 89 -17.55 11.97 6.09
C TRP A 89 -17.09 13.41 6.23
N ASN A 90 -15.92 13.59 6.84
CA ASN A 90 -15.30 14.89 7.04
C ASN A 90 -13.83 14.88 6.59
N ASN A 91 -13.35 16.02 6.08
CA ASN A 91 -11.91 16.28 5.97
C ASN A 91 -11.36 16.49 7.39
N PHE A 92 -10.64 15.51 7.92
CA PHE A 92 -10.21 15.49 9.32
C PHE A 92 -8.88 16.22 9.54
N ALA A 93 -7.91 15.98 8.67
CA ALA A 93 -6.60 16.65 8.71
C ALA A 93 -6.03 16.77 7.30
N PHE A 94 -5.16 17.77 7.09
CA PHE A 94 -4.36 17.89 5.88
C PHE A 94 -2.90 17.61 6.25
N ALA A 95 -2.28 16.61 5.60
CA ALA A 95 -1.03 16.03 6.06
C ALA A 95 0.25 16.59 5.37
N PHE A 96 0.09 17.68 4.62
CA PHE A 96 1.15 18.29 3.82
C PHE A 96 1.34 19.74 4.22
N ASP A 97 2.60 20.16 4.20
CA ASP A 97 2.96 21.56 4.36
C ASP A 97 2.92 22.22 2.98
N GLY A 98 2.39 23.45 2.91
CA GLY A 98 2.29 24.22 1.66
C GLY A 98 0.86 24.51 1.21
N ASP A 99 0.74 25.47 0.29
CA ASP A 99 -0.53 25.84 -0.30
C ASP A 99 -0.75 25.09 -1.61
N TYR A 100 -1.73 24.20 -1.60
CA TYR A 100 -2.14 23.41 -2.75
C TYR A 100 -3.39 23.98 -3.44
N SER A 101 -3.86 25.17 -3.02
CA SER A 101 -4.97 25.86 -3.65
C SER A 101 -4.64 26.23 -5.10
N GLY A 102 -5.67 26.23 -5.97
CA GLY A 102 -5.50 26.58 -7.39
C GLY A 102 -4.80 25.52 -8.26
N THR A 103 -4.35 24.40 -7.68
CA THR A 103 -3.85 23.25 -8.45
C THR A 103 -5.00 22.55 -9.20
N ASN A 104 -4.70 21.90 -10.32
CA ASN A 104 -5.69 21.17 -11.10
C ASN A 104 -6.00 19.82 -10.44
N GLU A 105 -7.09 19.73 -9.70
CA GLU A 105 -7.48 18.51 -8.98
C GLU A 105 -7.60 17.25 -9.86
N SER A 106 -7.77 17.41 -11.18
CA SER A 106 -7.82 16.26 -12.10
C SER A 106 -6.46 15.78 -12.59
N LEU A 107 -5.45 16.66 -12.69
CA LEU A 107 -4.14 16.36 -13.29
C LEU A 107 -2.98 16.34 -12.29
N ASP A 108 -3.12 17.09 -11.20
CA ASP A 108 -2.12 17.22 -10.14
C ASP A 108 -2.37 16.14 -9.08
N HIS A 109 -1.34 15.43 -8.66
CA HIS A 109 -1.50 14.24 -7.83
C HIS A 109 -0.66 14.31 -6.55
N ILE A 110 -1.22 13.82 -5.46
CA ILE A 110 -0.54 13.58 -4.18
C ILE A 110 -0.65 12.08 -3.93
N PHE A 111 0.36 11.28 -4.27
CA PHE A 111 0.27 9.82 -4.19
C PHE A 111 0.44 9.31 -2.75
N GLN A 112 -0.64 9.38 -1.97
CA GLN A 112 -0.71 8.97 -0.56
C GLN A 112 -1.14 7.51 -0.42
N TYR A 113 -0.19 6.61 -0.21
CA TYR A 113 -0.42 5.18 -0.20
C TYR A 113 -0.29 4.57 1.19
N ASN A 114 -1.00 3.46 1.41
CA ASN A 114 -0.77 2.54 2.51
C ASN A 114 -0.86 3.19 3.91
N LEU A 115 -2.04 3.78 4.18
CA LEU A 115 -2.43 4.21 5.51
C LEU A 115 -2.46 3.01 6.46
N LEU A 116 -1.66 3.07 7.51
CA LEU A 116 -1.58 2.11 8.59
C LEU A 116 -1.95 2.76 9.92
N ILE A 117 -2.63 1.98 10.76
CA ILE A 117 -2.93 2.34 12.16
C ILE A 117 -2.30 1.26 13.03
N ASN A 118 -1.51 1.66 14.02
CA ASN A 118 -0.93 0.70 14.95
C ASN A 118 -2.05 0.02 15.77
N PRO A 119 -2.12 -1.32 15.77
CA PRO A 119 -3.26 -2.04 16.34
C PRO A 119 -3.35 -1.92 17.88
N LYS A 120 -2.23 -1.65 18.55
CA LYS A 120 -2.17 -1.53 20.03
C LYS A 120 -2.14 -0.07 20.50
N LYS A 121 -1.84 0.86 19.61
CA LYS A 121 -1.62 2.28 19.88
C LYS A 121 -2.19 3.11 18.73
N PRO A 122 -3.52 3.17 18.57
CA PRO A 122 -4.17 3.74 17.39
C PRO A 122 -3.88 5.23 17.16
N GLU A 123 -3.37 5.94 18.16
CA GLU A 123 -2.85 7.29 18.00
C GLU A 123 -1.64 7.35 17.05
N ARG A 124 -0.98 6.21 16.81
CA ARG A 124 0.17 6.06 15.90
C ARG A 124 -0.30 5.63 14.52
N MET A 125 -0.26 6.57 13.59
CA MET A 125 -0.68 6.35 12.20
C MET A 125 0.46 6.67 11.25
N TYR A 126 0.50 5.98 10.11
CA TYR A 126 1.56 6.11 9.11
C TYR A 126 0.97 6.02 7.70
N PHE A 127 1.53 6.75 6.75
CA PHE A 127 1.30 6.51 5.33
C PHE A 127 2.54 6.88 4.53
N CYS A 128 2.56 6.53 3.26
CA CYS A 128 3.69 6.78 2.38
C CYS A 128 3.33 7.70 1.22
N THR A 129 4.31 8.45 0.77
CA THR A 129 4.28 9.29 -0.44
C THR A 129 5.45 8.93 -1.34
N MET A 130 5.20 8.96 -2.65
CA MET A 130 6.13 8.42 -3.66
C MET A 130 6.67 9.50 -4.58
N ALA A 131 7.98 9.53 -4.79
CA ALA A 131 8.64 10.31 -5.83
C ALA A 131 8.39 9.77 -7.24
N ASN A 132 8.07 8.48 -7.35
CA ASN A 132 7.84 7.79 -8.62
C ASN A 132 6.69 6.76 -8.47
N PRO A 133 5.43 7.19 -8.60
CA PRO A 133 4.27 6.35 -8.44
C PRO A 133 4.07 5.42 -9.64
N ILE A 134 3.56 4.21 -9.41
CA ILE A 134 3.08 3.32 -10.46
C ILE A 134 1.61 3.67 -10.72
N ALA A 135 1.30 4.21 -11.91
CA ALA A 135 -0.05 4.64 -12.29
C ALA A 135 -0.37 4.24 -13.74
N GLU A 136 -1.62 3.83 -14.00
CA GLU A 136 -2.10 3.32 -15.30
C GLU A 136 -2.50 4.42 -16.30
N VAL A 137 -2.73 5.64 -15.80
CA VAL A 137 -3.02 6.82 -16.63
C VAL A 137 -1.70 7.47 -17.11
N ASN A 138 -1.74 8.30 -18.16
CA ASN A 138 -0.59 8.76 -18.96
C ASN A 138 0.57 9.48 -18.18
N SER A 139 1.77 9.45 -18.75
CA SER A 139 3.13 9.74 -18.21
C SER A 139 3.47 11.18 -17.80
N ALA A 140 2.49 12.05 -17.52
CA ALA A 140 2.73 13.47 -17.18
C ALA A 140 2.30 13.87 -15.77
N PHE A 141 2.09 12.90 -14.86
CA PHE A 141 1.62 13.21 -13.52
C PHE A 141 2.55 14.14 -12.78
N ARG A 142 2.02 15.31 -12.44
CA ARG A 142 2.67 16.28 -11.60
C ARG A 142 2.46 15.83 -10.17
N ILE A 143 3.50 15.25 -9.58
CA ILE A 143 3.60 15.11 -8.13
C ILE A 143 3.66 16.54 -7.60
N THR A 144 2.61 16.98 -6.91
CA THR A 144 2.54 18.35 -6.42
C THR A 144 3.15 18.54 -5.05
N THR A 145 3.59 17.46 -4.40
CA THR A 145 4.14 17.52 -3.05
C THR A 145 5.57 18.04 -3.04
N LEU A 146 5.94 18.74 -1.97
CA LEU A 146 7.29 19.22 -1.77
C LEU A 146 8.27 18.03 -1.57
N PRO A 147 9.58 18.18 -1.83
CA PRO A 147 10.55 17.11 -1.58
C PRO A 147 10.51 16.54 -0.15
N GLU A 148 10.27 17.38 0.85
CA GLU A 148 10.12 17.03 2.27
C GLU A 148 8.82 16.26 2.58
N ASP A 149 7.85 16.29 1.67
CA ASP A 149 6.60 15.57 1.79
C ASP A 149 6.67 14.14 1.28
N LEU A 150 7.75 13.77 0.56
CA LEU A 150 8.02 12.43 0.07
C LEU A 150 8.40 11.49 1.23
N GLY A 151 8.24 10.18 1.05
CA GLY A 151 8.68 9.19 2.03
C GLY A 151 7.59 8.76 3.01
N VAL A 152 7.91 8.69 4.30
CA VAL A 152 6.96 8.26 5.34
C VAL A 152 6.44 9.49 6.09
N LYS A 153 5.12 9.61 6.18
CA LYS A 153 4.44 10.52 7.10
C LYS A 153 3.98 9.73 8.32
N ARG A 154 4.17 10.28 9.52
CA ARG A 154 3.75 9.67 10.79
C ARG A 154 2.97 10.64 11.66
N SER A 155 2.04 10.13 12.44
CA SER A 155 1.27 10.85 13.44
C SER A 155 1.35 10.10 14.78
N PHE A 156 1.26 10.85 15.89
CA PHE A 156 1.16 10.32 17.26
C PHE A 156 -0.09 10.81 18.01
N ASP A 157 -1.02 11.44 17.30
CA ASP A 157 -2.24 12.04 17.85
C ASP A 157 -3.51 11.59 17.10
N GLY A 158 -3.46 10.39 16.50
CA GLY A 158 -4.60 9.80 15.80
C GLY A 158 -4.88 10.43 14.44
N GLY A 159 -3.82 10.95 13.79
CA GLY A 159 -3.88 11.52 12.45
C GLY A 159 -4.29 12.98 12.40
N LEU A 160 -4.31 13.69 13.53
CA LEU A 160 -4.64 15.12 13.58
C LEU A 160 -3.47 15.97 13.06
N THR A 161 -2.24 15.64 13.49
CA THR A 161 -1.02 16.25 12.97
C THR A 161 -0.08 15.20 12.38
N TRP A 162 0.69 15.61 11.38
CA TRP A 162 1.58 14.74 10.63
C TRP A 162 2.97 15.35 10.54
N GLN A 163 3.99 14.49 10.63
CA GLN A 163 5.38 14.88 10.47
C GLN A 163 6.08 13.90 9.52
N THR A 164 7.08 14.40 8.79
CA THR A 164 7.94 13.58 7.96
C THR A 164 8.85 12.68 8.80
N SER A 165 9.08 11.45 8.35
CA SER A 165 9.76 10.37 9.06
C SER A 165 10.75 9.70 8.11
N ASN A 166 11.84 10.39 7.75
CA ASN A 166 12.73 9.95 6.67
C ASN A 166 14.21 9.83 7.07
N SER A 167 14.57 10.10 8.31
CA SER A 167 15.97 10.03 8.76
C SER A 167 16.57 8.65 8.50
N GLY A 168 17.66 8.59 7.74
CA GLY A 168 18.33 7.34 7.32
C GLY A 168 17.87 6.78 5.96
N MET A 169 16.86 7.39 5.32
CA MET A 169 16.46 7.11 3.93
C MET A 169 17.16 8.06 2.94
N PRO A 170 17.28 7.67 1.64
CA PRO A 170 17.85 8.54 0.61
C PRO A 170 16.94 9.74 0.33
N ALA A 171 17.49 10.87 -0.08
CA ALA A 171 16.69 11.96 -0.64
C ALA A 171 15.92 11.51 -1.89
N ASP A 172 14.79 12.15 -2.20
CA ASP A 172 13.92 11.81 -3.36
C ASP A 172 13.42 10.35 -3.34
N MET A 173 13.28 9.75 -2.16
CA MET A 173 12.80 8.38 -2.01
C MET A 173 11.40 8.16 -2.59
N SER A 174 11.15 6.96 -3.10
CA SER A 174 9.83 6.51 -3.54
C SER A 174 9.34 5.38 -2.64
N VAL A 175 8.81 5.71 -1.45
CA VAL A 175 8.30 4.71 -0.49
C VAL A 175 6.92 4.24 -0.94
N ARG A 176 6.80 3.00 -1.41
CA ARG A 176 5.55 2.46 -1.96
C ARG A 176 4.64 1.86 -0.92
N ARG A 177 5.23 1.13 0.03
CA ARG A 177 4.55 0.40 1.10
C ARG A 177 5.40 0.44 2.35
N ILE A 178 4.74 0.33 3.48
CA ILE A 178 5.32 0.08 4.79
C ILE A 178 4.49 -1.03 5.45
N THR A 179 5.11 -1.82 6.32
CA THR A 179 4.37 -2.75 7.16
C THR A 179 4.95 -2.78 8.56
N PHE A 180 4.10 -3.08 9.54
CA PHE A 180 4.54 -3.34 10.90
C PHE A 180 5.07 -4.77 11.02
N ASN A 181 5.98 -5.00 11.95
CA ASN A 181 6.05 -6.32 12.57
C ASN A 181 4.75 -6.52 13.39
N PRO A 182 3.95 -7.57 13.10
CA PRO A 182 2.66 -7.78 13.75
C PRO A 182 2.76 -8.04 15.27
N LYS A 183 3.86 -8.62 15.75
CA LYS A 183 4.09 -8.86 17.18
C LYS A 183 4.68 -7.62 17.88
N LYS A 184 5.51 -6.86 17.17
CA LYS A 184 6.28 -5.70 17.67
C LYS A 184 6.03 -4.47 16.79
N PRO A 185 4.88 -3.79 16.86
CA PRO A 185 4.49 -2.77 15.88
C PRO A 185 5.26 -1.44 15.98
N TRP A 186 6.29 -1.34 16.82
CA TRP A 186 7.31 -0.28 16.76
C TRP A 186 8.42 -0.61 15.75
N GLN A 187 8.52 -1.88 15.34
CA GLN A 187 9.36 -2.35 14.25
C GLN A 187 8.58 -2.26 12.94
N MET A 188 9.21 -1.69 11.91
CA MET A 188 8.57 -1.42 10.62
C MET A 188 9.52 -1.61 9.46
N TYR A 189 8.95 -2.00 8.32
CA TYR A 189 9.69 -2.25 7.09
C TYR A 189 9.09 -1.43 5.94
N PRO A 190 9.71 -0.32 5.53
CA PRO A 190 9.36 0.37 4.31
C PRO A 190 10.02 -0.26 3.08
N ALA A 191 9.21 -0.47 2.05
CA ALA A 191 9.58 -0.95 0.73
C ALA A 191 9.64 0.24 -0.25
N LEU A 192 10.81 0.46 -0.82
CA LEU A 192 11.11 1.57 -1.72
C LEU A 192 11.29 1.07 -3.15
N ASN A 193 10.69 1.81 -4.08
CA ASN A 193 11.02 1.74 -5.49
C ASN A 193 12.14 2.73 -5.82
N GLU A 194 12.81 2.50 -6.94
CA GLU A 194 13.71 3.49 -7.53
C GLU A 194 12.94 4.76 -7.92
N SER A 195 13.47 5.93 -7.57
CA SER A 195 12.84 7.20 -7.93
C SER A 195 13.07 7.55 -9.40
N LYS A 196 12.30 8.51 -9.92
CA LYS A 196 12.47 9.00 -11.29
C LYS A 196 13.84 9.65 -11.53
N ASN A 197 14.46 10.16 -10.47
CA ASN A 197 15.77 10.82 -10.51
C ASN A 197 16.91 9.89 -10.07
N GLY A 198 16.66 8.57 -9.98
CA GLY A 198 17.69 7.57 -9.69
C GLY A 198 18.02 7.38 -8.21
N ALA A 199 17.22 7.90 -7.28
CA ALA A 199 17.37 7.55 -5.88
C ALA A 199 17.10 6.04 -5.71
N PRO A 200 17.98 5.30 -5.01
CA PRO A 200 17.89 3.86 -4.96
C PRO A 200 16.65 3.39 -4.19
N GLY A 201 15.99 2.35 -4.69
CA GLY A 201 14.98 1.60 -3.95
C GLY A 201 15.61 0.63 -2.94
N GLY A 202 14.79 -0.27 -2.41
CA GLY A 202 15.21 -1.34 -1.52
C GLY A 202 14.28 -1.55 -0.33
N LEU A 203 14.75 -2.32 0.64
CA LEU A 203 14.07 -2.54 1.91
C LEU A 203 14.79 -1.77 3.01
N TYR A 204 14.03 -1.12 3.87
CA TYR A 204 14.52 -0.42 5.05
C TYR A 204 13.85 -0.99 6.31
N PHE A 205 14.41 -0.66 7.47
CA PHE A 205 13.94 -1.12 8.76
C PHE A 205 14.09 -0.05 9.83
N SER A 206 13.08 0.09 10.69
CA SER A 206 13.15 0.86 11.92
C SER A 206 12.73 -0.03 13.08
N ASP A 207 13.38 0.13 14.23
CA ASP A 207 13.02 -0.48 15.51
C ASP A 207 12.52 0.55 16.54
N ASN A 208 12.25 1.78 16.11
CA ASN A 208 11.98 2.91 17.01
C ASN A 208 10.77 3.74 16.57
N SER A 209 9.77 3.08 15.97
CA SER A 209 8.54 3.74 15.49
C SER A 209 8.79 4.81 14.42
N GLY A 210 9.80 4.60 13.56
CA GLY A 210 10.10 5.45 12.42
C GLY A 210 10.85 6.73 12.79
N GLN A 211 11.55 6.76 13.92
CA GLN A 211 12.45 7.88 14.22
C GLN A 211 13.70 7.84 13.35
N PHE A 212 14.20 6.64 13.05
CA PHE A 212 15.33 6.41 12.14
C PHE A 212 15.15 5.10 11.37
N TRP A 213 15.64 5.07 10.14
CA TRP A 213 15.57 3.93 9.24
C TRP A 213 16.96 3.47 8.83
N ASN A 214 17.20 2.16 8.90
CA ASN A 214 18.42 1.52 8.41
C ASN A 214 18.10 0.77 7.13
N LYS A 215 19.01 0.81 6.15
CA LYS A 215 18.87 0.00 4.94
C LYS A 215 19.11 -1.48 5.28
N VAL A 216 18.20 -2.34 4.82
CA VAL A 216 18.36 -3.80 4.95
C VAL A 216 19.22 -4.31 3.80
N ILE A 217 20.14 -5.22 4.10
CA ILE A 217 20.92 -5.91 3.08
C ILE A 217 20.00 -6.95 2.43
N ILE A 218 19.78 -6.77 1.13
CA ILE A 218 19.01 -7.67 0.27
C ILE A 218 19.88 -8.03 -0.95
N PRO A 219 19.57 -9.10 -1.71
CA PRO A 219 20.28 -9.45 -2.93
C PRO A 219 20.47 -8.24 -3.86
N SER A 220 21.71 -8.02 -4.29
CA SER A 220 22.15 -6.78 -4.94
C SER A 220 21.47 -6.47 -6.27
N GLU A 221 20.91 -7.49 -6.92
CA GLU A 221 20.10 -7.42 -8.12
C GLU A 221 18.76 -6.70 -7.88
N ILE A 222 18.21 -6.76 -6.67
CA ILE A 222 16.92 -6.14 -6.34
C ILE A 222 17.08 -4.61 -6.29
N LYS A 223 16.52 -3.92 -7.29
CA LYS A 223 16.54 -2.44 -7.36
C LYS A 223 15.26 -1.78 -6.84
N ALA A 224 14.16 -2.52 -6.81
CA ALA A 224 12.87 -2.03 -6.34
C ALA A 224 12.15 -3.11 -5.54
N VAL A 225 11.68 -2.73 -4.35
CA VAL A 225 10.79 -3.55 -3.52
C VAL A 225 9.40 -2.95 -3.61
N ASN A 226 8.47 -3.70 -4.16
CA ASN A 226 7.10 -3.28 -4.44
C ASN A 226 6.20 -3.45 -3.22
N ASN A 227 6.40 -4.53 -2.48
CA ASN A 227 5.65 -4.85 -1.28
C ASN A 227 6.54 -5.60 -0.30
N VAL A 228 6.21 -5.44 0.98
CA VAL A 228 6.77 -6.21 2.07
C VAL A 228 5.62 -6.70 2.94
N PHE A 229 5.70 -7.97 3.33
CA PHE A 229 4.73 -8.63 4.18
C PHE A 229 5.49 -9.39 5.27
N VAL A 230 4.98 -9.35 6.50
CA VAL A 230 5.55 -10.06 7.65
C VAL A 230 4.49 -11.02 8.18
N ASP A 231 4.79 -12.31 8.14
CA ASP A 231 3.85 -13.33 8.60
C ASP A 231 3.73 -13.28 10.12
N LYS A 232 2.49 -13.25 10.62
CA LYS A 232 2.24 -13.09 12.06
C LYS A 232 2.61 -14.31 12.91
N ALA A 233 2.60 -15.50 12.32
CA ALA A 233 2.83 -16.75 13.05
C ALA A 233 4.34 -17.02 13.13
N THR A 234 4.99 -17.02 11.97
CA THR A 234 6.39 -17.38 11.76
C THR A 234 7.35 -16.21 11.94
N GLU A 235 6.88 -14.96 11.78
CA GLU A 235 7.72 -13.76 11.67
C GLU A 235 8.63 -13.73 10.43
N ASP A 236 8.39 -14.63 9.47
CA ASP A 236 9.03 -14.61 8.16
C ASP A 236 8.70 -13.31 7.42
N ILE A 237 9.69 -12.75 6.73
CA ILE A 237 9.56 -11.54 5.91
C ILE A 237 9.55 -11.93 4.44
N PHE A 238 8.55 -11.46 3.72
CA PHE A 238 8.40 -11.65 2.28
C PHE A 238 8.51 -10.30 1.59
N ILE A 239 9.32 -10.21 0.55
CA ILE A 239 9.39 -9.04 -0.33
C ILE A 239 8.97 -9.42 -1.75
N SER A 240 8.12 -8.60 -2.34
CA SER A 240 7.79 -8.67 -3.77
C SER A 240 8.61 -7.63 -4.53
N CYS A 241 9.25 -8.04 -5.63
CA CYS A 241 10.28 -7.22 -6.28
C CYS A 241 10.04 -7.06 -7.79
N GLY A 242 10.84 -6.18 -8.39
CA GLY A 242 10.90 -5.94 -9.84
C GLY A 242 10.50 -4.52 -10.23
N ARG A 243 10.88 -4.09 -11.44
CA ARG A 243 10.57 -2.76 -11.99
C ARG A 243 9.67 -2.87 -13.22
N PHE A 244 8.77 -1.90 -13.38
CA PHE A 244 7.78 -1.90 -14.46
C PHE A 244 8.39 -1.71 -15.86
N THR A 245 9.28 -0.72 -16.04
CA THR A 245 9.75 -0.25 -17.37
C THR A 245 11.23 -0.49 -17.67
N SER A 246 12.05 -0.78 -16.67
CA SER A 246 13.52 -0.82 -16.78
C SER A 246 14.19 -1.99 -16.05
N GLY A 247 13.40 -2.92 -15.52
CA GLY A 247 13.91 -4.04 -14.72
C GLY A 247 14.49 -5.16 -15.58
N ASN A 248 15.62 -5.71 -15.16
CA ASN A 248 16.02 -7.06 -15.55
C ASN A 248 15.08 -8.07 -14.86
N VAL A 249 14.75 -9.16 -15.56
CA VAL A 249 13.90 -10.26 -15.06
C VAL A 249 14.38 -10.76 -13.69
N ASN A 250 15.70 -10.78 -13.48
CA ASN A 250 16.32 -11.26 -12.25
C ASN A 250 16.08 -10.36 -11.03
N GLU A 251 15.71 -9.10 -11.23
CA GLU A 251 15.40 -8.15 -10.14
C GLU A 251 14.03 -8.43 -9.50
N GLY A 252 13.20 -9.24 -10.17
CA GLY A 252 11.85 -9.58 -9.78
C GLY A 252 11.76 -10.70 -8.75
N GLY A 253 10.54 -11.20 -8.61
CA GLY A 253 10.21 -12.37 -7.81
C GLY A 253 9.68 -12.07 -6.42
N VAL A 254 9.38 -13.14 -5.70
CA VAL A 254 9.13 -13.12 -4.25
C VAL A 254 10.35 -13.69 -3.56
N TRP A 255 10.87 -12.95 -2.58
CA TRP A 255 11.98 -13.38 -1.76
C TRP A 255 11.54 -13.50 -0.30
N LYS A 256 12.01 -14.56 0.35
CA LYS A 256 11.69 -14.90 1.72
C LYS A 256 12.94 -14.76 2.59
N ASN A 257 12.76 -14.22 3.79
CA ASN A 257 13.72 -14.21 4.87
C ASN A 257 13.10 -14.83 6.12
N SER A 258 13.83 -15.74 6.77
CA SER A 258 13.39 -16.45 7.99
C SER A 258 14.35 -16.29 9.17
N ASP A 259 15.40 -15.47 9.02
CA ASP A 259 16.52 -15.38 9.96
C ASP A 259 16.85 -13.92 10.32
N ALA A 260 15.81 -13.09 10.45
CA ALA A 260 15.91 -11.70 10.87
C ALA A 260 16.76 -10.80 9.93
N GLY A 261 16.62 -11.02 8.62
CA GLY A 261 17.22 -10.19 7.57
C GLY A 261 18.60 -10.64 7.09
N VAL A 262 19.08 -11.83 7.51
CA VAL A 262 20.43 -12.31 7.18
C VAL A 262 20.47 -12.98 5.80
N THR A 263 19.59 -13.94 5.52
CA THR A 263 19.54 -14.65 4.23
C THR A 263 18.23 -14.43 3.49
N TRP A 264 18.31 -14.23 2.18
CA TRP A 264 17.14 -14.07 1.32
C TRP A 264 17.13 -15.18 0.28
N ILE A 265 16.02 -15.90 0.22
CA ILE A 265 15.80 -17.01 -0.72
C ILE A 265 14.72 -16.57 -1.70
N LYS A 266 15.01 -16.63 -3.01
CA LYS A 266 13.98 -16.42 -4.03
C LYS A 266 13.08 -17.65 -4.05
N ILE A 267 11.80 -17.46 -3.73
CA ILE A 267 10.82 -18.54 -3.69
C ILE A 267 9.86 -18.52 -4.88
N PHE A 268 9.82 -17.43 -5.67
CA PHE A 268 9.00 -17.30 -6.87
C PHE A 268 9.71 -16.42 -7.88
N ASP A 269 9.77 -16.83 -9.15
CA ASP A 269 10.51 -16.11 -10.19
C ASP A 269 9.58 -15.52 -11.25
N MET A 270 9.36 -14.21 -11.16
CA MET A 270 8.59 -13.42 -12.11
C MET A 270 9.20 -12.01 -12.19
N PRO A 271 9.31 -11.41 -13.37
CA PRO A 271 10.01 -10.12 -13.55
C PRO A 271 9.42 -8.96 -12.75
N TYR A 272 8.12 -8.99 -12.47
CA TYR A 272 7.42 -7.89 -11.81
C TYR A 272 6.27 -8.35 -10.93
N VAL A 273 6.57 -8.54 -9.64
CA VAL A 273 5.59 -8.95 -8.62
C VAL A 273 5.15 -7.73 -7.82
N TRP A 274 3.83 -7.51 -7.73
CA TRP A 274 3.27 -6.37 -7.01
C TRP A 274 3.12 -6.61 -5.51
N GLN A 275 2.72 -7.82 -5.13
CA GLN A 275 2.34 -8.16 -3.76
C GLN A 275 2.31 -9.68 -3.56
N SER A 276 2.70 -10.10 -2.36
CA SER A 276 2.60 -11.48 -1.90
C SER A 276 2.21 -11.51 -0.43
N GLU A 277 1.28 -12.38 -0.05
CA GLU A 277 0.84 -12.53 1.34
C GLU A 277 0.57 -14.00 1.66
N THR A 278 0.92 -14.41 2.88
CA THR A 278 0.55 -15.73 3.40
C THR A 278 -0.85 -15.70 4.01
N SER A 279 -1.46 -16.87 4.15
CA SER A 279 -2.72 -17.01 4.86
C SER A 279 -2.51 -16.81 6.36
N PRO A 280 -3.35 -16.00 7.03
CA PRO A 280 -3.28 -15.81 8.48
C PRO A 280 -3.65 -17.07 9.29
N LEU A 281 -4.18 -18.12 8.64
CA LEU A 281 -4.55 -19.40 9.24
C LEU A 281 -3.56 -20.52 8.87
N ASN A 282 -2.81 -20.36 7.79
CA ASN A 282 -1.84 -21.34 7.34
C ASN A 282 -0.65 -20.63 6.66
N PRO A 283 0.49 -20.46 7.35
CA PRO A 283 1.63 -19.73 6.81
C PRO A 283 2.28 -20.41 5.60
N ASN A 284 1.94 -21.67 5.29
CA ASN A 284 2.41 -22.36 4.08
C ASN A 284 1.57 -22.01 2.83
N LEU A 285 0.37 -21.48 3.00
CA LEU A 285 -0.45 -21.00 1.89
C LEU A 285 -0.07 -19.56 1.57
N ILE A 286 0.43 -19.31 0.36
CA ILE A 286 0.83 -17.98 -0.11
C ILE A 286 0.13 -17.62 -1.42
N THR A 287 -0.28 -16.36 -1.52
CA THR A 287 -0.80 -15.77 -2.76
C THR A 287 0.22 -14.77 -3.30
N VAL A 288 0.35 -14.71 -4.63
CA VAL A 288 1.28 -13.82 -5.32
C VAL A 288 0.56 -13.14 -6.49
N ASN A 289 0.63 -11.82 -6.56
CA ASN A 289 0.03 -11.03 -7.63
C ASN A 289 1.13 -10.51 -8.57
N VAL A 290 1.09 -10.97 -9.81
CA VAL A 290 2.01 -10.56 -10.88
C VAL A 290 1.30 -9.58 -11.78
N ALA A 291 1.87 -8.39 -11.92
CA ALA A 291 1.30 -7.33 -12.72
C ALA A 291 1.70 -7.46 -14.19
N LEU A 292 0.98 -6.73 -15.05
CA LEU A 292 1.36 -6.63 -16.45
C LEU A 292 2.78 -6.08 -16.57
N GLN A 293 3.61 -6.79 -17.30
CA GLN A 293 4.99 -6.39 -17.58
C GLN A 293 4.99 -5.42 -18.76
N ASN A 294 5.65 -4.27 -18.61
CA ASN A 294 5.76 -3.32 -19.70
C ASN A 294 6.87 -3.72 -20.66
N ALA A 295 6.55 -4.55 -21.67
CA ALA A 295 7.49 -4.88 -22.74
C ALA A 295 7.59 -3.79 -23.82
N LYS A 296 6.93 -2.62 -23.68
CA LYS A 296 6.79 -1.62 -24.77
C LYS A 296 8.11 -1.16 -25.39
N ASN A 297 9.24 -1.30 -24.69
CA ASN A 297 10.56 -0.91 -25.19
C ASN A 297 11.60 -2.05 -25.18
N ASN A 298 11.20 -3.30 -24.90
CA ASN A 298 12.16 -4.40 -24.81
C ASN A 298 11.61 -5.69 -25.46
N ASN A 299 11.89 -5.85 -26.76
CA ASN A 299 11.51 -7.01 -27.57
C ASN A 299 12.20 -8.32 -27.14
N SER A 300 13.04 -8.31 -26.10
CA SER A 300 13.73 -9.50 -25.57
C SER A 300 13.11 -10.07 -24.30
N VAL A 301 12.03 -9.48 -23.76
CA VAL A 301 11.36 -9.98 -22.56
C VAL A 301 10.28 -10.98 -22.95
N THR A 302 10.44 -12.23 -22.53
CA THR A 302 9.33 -13.18 -22.49
C THR A 302 8.22 -12.59 -21.63
N LEU A 303 7.09 -12.24 -22.25
CA LEU A 303 5.91 -11.78 -21.54
C LEU A 303 5.34 -12.97 -20.77
N PHE A 304 5.49 -12.94 -19.45
CA PHE A 304 4.81 -13.91 -18.58
C PHE A 304 3.38 -13.45 -18.32
N ASN A 305 2.45 -14.40 -18.16
CA ASN A 305 1.05 -14.08 -17.90
C ASN A 305 0.90 -13.30 -16.58
N PRO A 306 0.41 -12.05 -16.60
CA PRO A 306 0.01 -11.38 -15.37
C PRO A 306 -1.19 -12.14 -14.78
N SER A 307 -1.10 -12.48 -13.50
CA SER A 307 -2.14 -13.26 -12.82
C SER A 307 -1.95 -13.25 -11.31
N ALA A 308 -2.93 -13.80 -10.61
CA ALA A 308 -2.79 -14.25 -9.24
C ALA A 308 -2.34 -15.73 -9.23
N TYR A 309 -1.32 -16.02 -8.45
CA TYR A 309 -0.77 -17.35 -8.22
C TYR A 309 -1.01 -17.75 -6.77
N VAL A 310 -1.17 -19.04 -6.53
CA VAL A 310 -1.31 -19.60 -5.18
C VAL A 310 -0.39 -20.81 -5.06
N SER A 311 0.33 -20.90 -3.94
CA SER A 311 1.03 -22.12 -3.54
C SER A 311 0.62 -22.53 -2.15
N PHE A 312 0.62 -23.83 -1.91
CA PHE A 312 0.39 -24.47 -0.62
C PHE A 312 1.70 -24.80 0.11
N ASP A 313 2.84 -24.43 -0.48
CA ASP A 313 4.18 -24.53 0.09
C ASP A 313 4.96 -23.22 -0.16
N VAL A 314 5.43 -22.59 0.92
CA VAL A 314 6.23 -21.36 0.89
C VAL A 314 7.71 -21.59 0.63
N ALA A 315 8.18 -22.83 0.62
CA ALA A 315 9.58 -23.16 0.36
C ALA A 315 9.92 -23.05 -1.14
N VAL A 316 8.98 -23.38 -2.03
CA VAL A 316 9.15 -23.33 -3.49
C VAL A 316 7.81 -22.99 -4.15
N LEU A 317 7.70 -21.85 -4.84
CA LEU A 317 6.69 -21.63 -5.85
C LEU A 317 7.30 -21.96 -7.22
N GLY A 318 6.95 -23.14 -7.75
CA GLY A 318 7.26 -23.55 -9.13
C GLY A 318 6.27 -22.99 -10.14
#